data_AF-A0A954H879-F1
#
_entry.id   AF-A0A954H879-F1
#
_cell.length_a   1.000
_cell.length_b   1.000
_cell.length_c   1.000
_cell.angle_alpha   90.00
_cell.angle_beta   90.00
_cell.angle_gamma   90.00
#
_symmetry.space_group_name_H-M   'P 1'
#
loop_
_entity.id
_entity.type
_entity.pdbx_description
1 polymer ?
#
loop_
_entity_poly.entity_id
_entity_poly.type
_entity_poly.pdbx_seq_one_letter_code
_entity_poly.pdbx_strand_id
1 'polypeptide(L)'
;MSDRKVDEIIKAVQAISPLPAEVTRLNELLEDSSTTVDEIAEVISQSPTFSSQTLKITNSSFYGLRGKVTSVSRAVIVLGAAHLRNLAMGFSAFASIENTQSKAADELSLLERHQLWQHSLSTALIARELSLRLRIGDPDLVFTSALLHDFGKLIFMVHFPKEYQQVLEQHQREQVPLHELETACFGIDHAQLGRMICDKWQFPRELADAVSNHHNMAPGQKSFIDLISSADAISLIAGTGFGGSNLISVHCFENLLRSGCPVSLLLELIDTTRRSMVAIDDKFFLPEEAAIISPEDWSDRISIDVRDDAVRVITTLVISVLGLQVLSEGERVVVLDQEPPASNGDQTRYIDISSTKISTRQDDSGWKDSLINLPGLQQMISEVFITPAGVLS
;
A
#
# COMPACT_ATOMS: atom_id res chain seq x y z
N MET A 1 -23.20 7.00 -23.91
CA MET A 1 -22.95 5.73 -23.17
C MET A 1 -22.27 5.99 -21.83
N SER A 2 -21.27 6.88 -21.76
CA SER A 2 -20.61 7.30 -20.51
C SER A 2 -21.59 7.78 -19.42
N ASP A 3 -22.48 8.73 -19.72
CA ASP A 3 -23.42 9.29 -18.72
C ASP A 3 -24.30 8.24 -18.02
N ARG A 4 -24.74 7.20 -18.73
CA ARG A 4 -25.57 6.12 -18.16
C ARG A 4 -24.78 5.25 -17.18
N LYS A 5 -23.49 4.99 -17.44
CA LYS A 5 -22.65 4.21 -16.53
C LYS A 5 -22.34 4.98 -15.26
N VAL A 6 -22.08 6.28 -15.37
CA VAL A 6 -21.88 7.16 -14.21
C VAL A 6 -23.13 7.16 -13.30
N ASP A 7 -24.33 7.22 -13.87
CA ASP A 7 -25.59 7.11 -13.11
C ASP A 7 -25.73 5.76 -12.38
N GLU A 8 -25.32 4.66 -13.01
CA GLU A 8 -25.33 3.32 -12.41
C GLU A 8 -24.30 3.20 -11.27
N ILE A 9 -23.12 3.82 -11.42
CA ILE A 9 -22.09 3.91 -10.38
C ILE A 9 -22.58 4.73 -9.18
N ILE A 10 -23.20 5.89 -9.41
CA ILE A 10 -23.78 6.70 -8.34
C ILE A 10 -24.83 5.89 -7.56
N LYS A 11 -25.67 5.12 -8.25
CA LYS A 11 -26.65 4.24 -7.60
C LYS A 11 -25.97 3.13 -6.79
N ALA A 12 -24.90 2.53 -7.30
CA ALA A 12 -24.12 1.54 -6.57
C ALA A 12 -23.54 2.12 -5.27
N VAL A 13 -22.93 3.31 -5.33
CA VAL A 13 -22.45 4.02 -4.12
C VAL A 13 -23.59 4.30 -3.15
N GLN A 14 -24.75 4.75 -3.65
CA GLN A 14 -25.93 4.99 -2.81
C GLN A 14 -26.49 3.71 -2.17
N ALA A 15 -26.27 2.53 -2.76
CA ALA A 15 -26.70 1.25 -2.22
C ALA A 15 -25.75 0.67 -1.14
N ILE A 16 -24.52 1.19 -1.01
CA ILE A 16 -23.59 0.76 0.06
C ILE A 16 -24.24 0.96 1.43
N SER A 17 -24.16 -0.04 2.29
CA SER A 17 -24.67 0.04 3.66
C SER A 17 -23.97 1.16 4.46
N PRO A 18 -24.67 1.78 5.43
CA PRO A 18 -24.01 2.63 6.40
C PRO A 18 -22.98 1.83 7.20
N LEU A 19 -22.04 2.53 7.84
CA LEU A 19 -21.07 1.89 8.72
C LEU A 19 -21.78 1.13 9.86
N PRO A 20 -21.29 -0.05 10.27
CA PRO A 20 -21.85 -0.84 11.35
C PRO A 20 -21.91 -0.08 12.68
N ALA A 21 -22.81 -0.52 13.57
CA ALA A 21 -23.03 0.09 14.87
C ALA A 21 -21.77 0.06 15.74
N GLU A 22 -20.92 -0.96 15.59
CA GLU A 22 -19.66 -1.14 16.30
C GLU A 22 -18.67 -0.01 15.97
N VAL A 23 -18.57 0.37 14.70
CA VAL A 23 -17.72 1.50 14.26
C VAL A 23 -18.25 2.81 14.82
N THR A 24 -19.57 3.00 14.77
CA THR A 24 -20.23 4.18 15.35
C THR A 24 -19.95 4.26 16.85
N ARG A 25 -20.07 3.15 17.57
CA ARG A 25 -19.82 3.07 19.01
C ARG A 25 -18.35 3.33 19.34
N LEU A 26 -17.41 2.84 18.54
CA LEU A 26 -15.99 3.15 18.70
C LEU A 26 -15.68 4.63 18.49
N ASN A 27 -16.38 5.30 17.56
CA ASN A 27 -16.25 6.76 17.39
C ASN A 27 -16.69 7.50 18.65
N GLU A 28 -17.87 7.18 19.19
CA GLU A 28 -18.40 7.78 20.43
C GLU A 28 -17.43 7.60 21.61
N LEU A 29 -16.93 6.37 21.81
CA LEU A 29 -15.98 6.07 22.88
C LEU A 29 -14.67 6.86 22.74
N LEU A 30 -14.23 7.18 21.52
CA LEU A 30 -12.97 7.88 21.30
C LEU A 30 -13.09 9.40 21.38
N GLU A 31 -14.30 9.93 21.35
CA GLU A 31 -14.58 11.34 21.65
C GLU A 31 -14.67 11.59 23.17
N ASP A 32 -15.00 10.56 23.95
CA ASP A 32 -15.07 10.64 25.41
C ASP A 32 -13.69 10.43 26.07
N SER A 33 -13.16 11.48 26.67
CA SER A 33 -11.90 11.46 27.42
C SER A 33 -11.88 10.53 28.65
N SER A 34 -13.04 10.03 29.09
CA SER A 34 -13.17 9.12 30.22
C SER A 34 -13.21 7.64 29.85
N THR A 35 -13.23 7.32 28.55
CA THR A 35 -13.28 5.95 28.04
C THR A 35 -12.09 5.12 28.47
N THR A 36 -12.39 3.90 28.92
CA THR A 36 -11.41 2.91 29.34
C THR A 36 -11.04 1.94 28.20
N VAL A 37 -9.86 1.33 28.33
CA VAL A 37 -9.39 0.26 27.44
C VAL A 37 -10.39 -0.90 27.38
N ASP A 38 -11.03 -1.23 28.50
CA ASP A 38 -11.94 -2.38 28.58
C ASP A 38 -13.26 -2.11 27.85
N GLU A 39 -13.77 -0.87 27.87
CA GLU A 39 -14.96 -0.49 27.09
C GLU A 39 -14.72 -0.60 25.59
N ILE A 40 -13.54 -0.18 25.12
CA ILE A 40 -13.15 -0.35 23.71
C ILE A 40 -12.99 -1.83 23.37
N ALA A 41 -12.33 -2.60 24.24
CA ALA A 41 -12.12 -4.02 24.04
C ALA A 41 -13.46 -4.79 24.00
N GLU A 42 -14.45 -4.40 24.80
CA GLU A 42 -15.78 -4.99 24.80
C GLU A 42 -16.47 -4.81 23.45
N VAL A 43 -16.43 -3.61 22.85
CA VAL A 43 -17.02 -3.35 21.53
C VAL A 43 -16.35 -4.20 20.44
N ILE A 44 -15.02 -4.26 20.43
CA ILE A 44 -14.27 -5.10 19.48
C ILE A 44 -14.60 -6.59 19.67
N SER A 45 -14.77 -7.02 20.92
CA SER A 45 -15.07 -8.41 21.30
C SER A 45 -16.47 -8.87 20.89
N GLN A 46 -17.37 -7.96 20.53
CA GLN A 46 -18.72 -8.31 20.03
C GLN A 46 -18.67 -9.02 18.67
N SER A 47 -17.62 -8.77 17.88
CA SER A 47 -17.40 -9.42 16.58
C SER A 47 -16.23 -10.40 16.64
N PRO A 48 -16.46 -11.72 16.53
CA PRO A 48 -15.38 -12.72 16.48
C PRO A 48 -14.40 -12.46 15.34
N THR A 49 -14.91 -12.04 14.18
CA THR A 49 -14.10 -11.67 13.01
C THR A 49 -13.17 -10.52 13.36
N PHE A 50 -13.71 -9.42 13.90
CA PHE A 50 -12.91 -8.24 14.20
C PHE A 50 -11.91 -8.48 15.34
N SER A 51 -12.29 -9.28 16.34
CA SER A 51 -11.39 -9.72 17.41
C SER A 51 -10.21 -10.54 16.87
N SER A 52 -10.49 -11.50 15.99
CA SER A 52 -9.43 -12.34 15.40
C SER A 52 -8.48 -11.53 14.53
N GLN A 53 -9.02 -10.60 13.73
CA GLN A 53 -8.26 -9.69 12.87
C GLN A 53 -7.36 -8.76 13.69
N THR A 54 -7.93 -8.16 14.74
CA THR A 54 -7.20 -7.31 15.69
C THR A 54 -6.00 -8.05 16.26
N LEU A 55 -6.19 -9.29 16.74
CA LEU A 55 -5.11 -10.09 17.32
C LEU A 55 -4.05 -10.46 16.29
N LYS A 56 -4.43 -10.83 15.06
CA LYS A 56 -3.47 -11.19 14.01
C LYS A 56 -2.63 -9.99 13.57
N ILE A 57 -3.26 -8.82 13.35
CA ILE A 57 -2.54 -7.58 13.03
C ILE A 57 -1.61 -7.18 14.17
N THR A 58 -2.09 -7.20 15.41
CA THR A 58 -1.25 -6.88 16.59
C THR A 58 -0.01 -7.76 16.69
N ASN A 59 -0.14 -9.04 16.35
CA ASN A 59 0.96 -10.00 16.40
C ASN A 59 1.86 -10.00 15.15
N SER A 60 1.59 -9.12 14.17
CA SER A 60 2.39 -9.03 12.95
C SER A 60 3.77 -8.42 13.19
N SER A 61 4.68 -8.60 12.23
CA SER A 61 6.06 -8.11 12.35
C SER A 61 6.14 -6.58 12.41
N PHE A 62 5.12 -5.86 11.90
CA PHE A 62 5.03 -4.40 12.00
C PHE A 62 5.09 -3.88 13.44
N TYR A 63 4.59 -4.63 14.42
CA TYR A 63 4.57 -4.18 15.82
C TYR A 63 5.77 -4.68 16.64
N GLY A 64 6.62 -5.55 16.07
CA GLY A 64 7.90 -5.95 16.67
C GLY A 64 7.81 -6.54 18.09
N LEU A 65 6.69 -7.17 18.44
CA LEU A 65 6.43 -7.64 19.80
C LEU A 65 7.29 -8.85 20.17
N ARG A 66 7.85 -8.85 21.38
CA ARG A 66 8.66 -9.97 21.92
C ARG A 66 7.83 -11.18 22.36
N GLY A 67 6.51 -11.10 22.34
CA GLY A 67 5.61 -12.16 22.78
C GLY A 67 4.22 -12.00 22.15
N LYS A 68 3.45 -13.09 22.18
CA LYS A 68 2.13 -13.15 21.55
C LYS A 68 1.08 -12.42 22.38
N VAL A 69 0.33 -11.52 21.75
CA VAL A 69 -0.88 -10.91 22.29
C VAL A 69 -2.04 -11.87 22.08
N THR A 70 -2.72 -12.25 23.18
CA THR A 70 -3.81 -13.24 23.16
C THR A 70 -5.15 -12.67 23.61
N SER A 71 -5.22 -11.39 23.99
CA SER A 71 -6.46 -10.72 24.41
C SER A 71 -6.67 -9.38 23.70
N VAL A 72 -7.93 -9.05 23.45
CA VAL A 72 -8.32 -7.80 22.79
C VAL A 72 -7.94 -6.59 23.63
N SER A 73 -8.13 -6.61 24.96
CA SER A 73 -7.68 -5.50 25.84
C SER A 73 -6.16 -5.26 25.72
N ARG A 74 -5.35 -6.31 25.57
CA ARG A 74 -3.92 -6.14 25.36
C ARG A 74 -3.61 -5.59 23.96
N ALA A 75 -4.37 -6.00 22.94
CA ALA A 75 -4.25 -5.41 21.62
C ALA A 75 -4.60 -3.92 21.61
N VAL A 76 -5.63 -3.49 22.36
CA VAL A 76 -5.98 -2.07 22.54
C VAL A 76 -4.82 -1.28 23.15
N ILE A 77 -4.14 -1.84 24.15
CA ILE A 77 -2.96 -1.20 24.76
C ILE A 77 -1.79 -1.08 23.76
N VAL A 78 -1.58 -2.09 22.92
CA VAL A 78 -0.44 -2.12 21.98
C VAL A 78 -0.69 -1.22 20.78
N LEU A 79 -1.86 -1.34 20.15
CA LEU A 79 -2.21 -0.63 18.93
C LEU A 79 -2.65 0.81 19.19
N GLY A 80 -3.26 1.05 20.35
CA GLY A 80 -4.00 2.26 20.62
C GLY A 80 -5.43 2.17 20.07
N ALA A 81 -6.33 2.85 20.76
CA ALA A 81 -7.75 2.76 20.45
C ALA A 81 -8.13 3.46 19.13
N ALA A 82 -7.46 4.58 18.82
CA ALA A 82 -7.64 5.29 17.56
C ALA A 82 -7.32 4.42 16.34
N HIS A 83 -6.19 3.70 16.40
CA HIS A 83 -5.78 2.78 15.35
C HIS A 83 -6.76 1.60 15.18
N LEU A 84 -7.27 1.05 16.29
CA LEU A 84 -8.24 -0.04 16.25
C LEU A 84 -9.58 0.36 15.65
N ARG A 85 -10.07 1.56 15.96
CA ARG A 85 -11.24 2.12 15.25
C ARG A 85 -10.99 2.15 13.74
N ASN A 86 -9.83 2.62 13.30
CA ASN A 86 -9.54 2.75 11.87
C ASN A 86 -9.48 1.39 11.17
N LEU A 87 -8.96 0.36 11.86
CA LEU A 87 -9.06 -1.02 11.41
C LEU A 87 -10.52 -1.50 11.33
N ALA A 88 -11.31 -1.26 12.38
CA ALA A 88 -12.75 -1.59 12.41
C ALA A 88 -13.48 -0.97 11.21
N MET A 89 -13.18 0.30 10.94
CA MET A 89 -13.73 1.06 9.83
C MET A 89 -13.38 0.42 8.49
N GLY A 90 -12.12 0.10 8.24
CA GLY A 90 -11.70 -0.53 6.99
C GLY A 90 -12.34 -1.90 6.77
N PHE A 91 -12.35 -2.77 7.79
CA PHE A 91 -13.02 -4.07 7.71
C PHE A 91 -14.51 -3.94 7.41
N SER A 92 -15.17 -3.00 8.09
CA SER A 92 -16.59 -2.74 7.93
C SER A 92 -16.93 -2.15 6.57
N ALA A 93 -16.09 -1.24 6.09
CA ALA A 93 -16.20 -0.60 4.78
C ALA A 93 -16.11 -1.66 3.67
N PHE A 94 -15.14 -2.56 3.77
CA PHE A 94 -14.96 -3.66 2.82
C PHE A 94 -16.19 -4.59 2.81
N ALA A 95 -16.59 -5.07 3.99
CA ALA A 95 -17.76 -5.95 4.14
C ALA A 95 -19.07 -5.30 3.67
N SER A 96 -19.21 -3.97 3.85
CA SER A 96 -20.41 -3.23 3.42
C SER A 96 -20.56 -3.20 1.90
N ILE A 97 -19.44 -3.13 1.17
CA ILE A 97 -19.45 -3.11 -0.30
C ILE A 97 -19.68 -4.53 -0.84
N GLU A 98 -19.03 -5.56 -0.26
CA GLU A 98 -19.23 -6.95 -0.70
C GLU A 98 -20.68 -7.42 -0.55
N ASN A 99 -21.37 -7.00 0.51
CA ASN A 99 -22.75 -7.41 0.78
C ASN A 99 -23.79 -6.79 -0.18
N THR A 100 -23.41 -5.88 -1.08
CA THR A 100 -24.33 -5.23 -2.01
C THR A 100 -24.78 -6.12 -3.18
N GLN A 101 -24.08 -7.24 -3.44
CA GLN A 101 -24.57 -8.29 -4.36
C GLN A 101 -24.60 -9.68 -3.68
N SER A 102 -25.81 -10.14 -3.40
CA SER A 102 -26.13 -11.45 -2.80
C SER A 102 -26.12 -12.63 -3.79
N LYS A 103 -25.61 -12.51 -5.03
CA LYS A 103 -25.79 -13.54 -6.06
C LYS A 103 -24.52 -13.87 -6.83
N ALA A 104 -23.88 -14.96 -6.41
CA ALA A 104 -22.89 -15.75 -7.16
C ALA A 104 -21.73 -14.93 -7.76
N ALA A 105 -20.88 -14.37 -6.90
CA ALA A 105 -19.49 -14.15 -7.31
C ALA A 105 -18.86 -15.52 -7.57
N ASP A 106 -18.18 -15.68 -8.69
CA ASP A 106 -17.36 -16.86 -8.92
C ASP A 106 -16.11 -16.83 -8.01
N GLU A 107 -15.41 -17.96 -7.92
CA GLU A 107 -14.22 -18.11 -7.08
C GLU A 107 -13.11 -17.11 -7.45
N LEU A 108 -12.99 -16.78 -8.73
CA LEU A 108 -12.03 -15.80 -9.24
C LEU A 108 -12.33 -14.40 -8.70
N SER A 109 -13.59 -13.96 -8.77
CA SER A 109 -14.01 -12.66 -8.26
C SER A 109 -13.82 -12.54 -6.74
N LEU A 110 -14.01 -13.63 -5.98
CA LEU A 110 -13.71 -13.67 -4.55
C LEU A 110 -12.21 -13.51 -4.26
N LEU A 111 -11.36 -14.16 -5.05
CA LEU A 111 -9.91 -14.07 -4.92
C LEU A 111 -9.40 -12.65 -5.22
N GLU A 112 -9.86 -12.03 -6.31
CA GLU A 112 -9.42 -10.68 -6.68
C GLU A 112 -9.80 -9.67 -5.58
N ARG A 113 -11.01 -9.79 -4.99
CA ARG A 113 -11.41 -8.93 -3.86
C ARG A 113 -10.53 -9.17 -2.63
N HIS A 114 -10.20 -10.43 -2.34
CA HIS A 114 -9.29 -10.75 -1.25
C HIS A 114 -7.89 -10.15 -1.47
N GLN A 115 -7.36 -10.24 -2.69
CA GLN A 115 -6.07 -9.64 -3.06
C GLN A 115 -6.09 -8.12 -2.92
N LEU A 116 -7.19 -7.47 -3.30
CA LEU A 116 -7.37 -6.02 -3.13
C LEU A 116 -7.39 -5.63 -1.64
N TRP A 117 -8.03 -6.43 -0.79
CA TRP A 117 -8.00 -6.22 0.67
C TRP A 117 -6.58 -6.33 1.23
N GLN A 118 -5.83 -7.38 0.86
CA GLN A 118 -4.46 -7.58 1.32
C GLN A 118 -3.54 -6.43 0.87
N HIS A 119 -3.71 -5.98 -0.37
CA HIS A 119 -3.02 -4.82 -0.91
C HIS A 119 -3.35 -3.56 -0.08
N SER A 120 -4.62 -3.28 0.13
CA SER A 120 -5.07 -2.11 0.91
C SER A 120 -4.54 -2.11 2.34
N LEU A 121 -4.57 -3.27 3.02
CA LEU A 121 -4.07 -3.41 4.38
C LEU A 121 -2.54 -3.24 4.47
N SER A 122 -1.80 -3.86 3.55
CA SER A 122 -0.34 -3.73 3.50
C SER A 122 0.06 -2.27 3.23
N THR A 123 -0.55 -1.63 2.23
CA THR A 123 -0.37 -0.21 1.92
C THR A 123 -0.65 0.66 3.15
N ALA A 124 -1.73 0.38 3.90
CA ALA A 124 -2.05 1.10 5.13
C ALA A 124 -0.97 0.97 6.22
N LEU A 125 -0.51 -0.26 6.48
CA LEU A 125 0.52 -0.53 7.49
C LEU A 125 1.86 0.14 7.13
N ILE A 126 2.25 0.09 5.84
CA ILE A 126 3.46 0.75 5.34
C ILE A 126 3.33 2.27 5.46
N ALA A 127 2.22 2.85 4.99
CA ALA A 127 2.01 4.30 5.00
C ALA A 127 2.06 4.86 6.42
N ARG A 128 1.48 4.14 7.39
CA ARG A 128 1.52 4.49 8.81
C ARG A 128 2.95 4.46 9.36
N GLU A 129 3.73 3.42 9.05
CA GLU A 129 5.12 3.33 9.50
C GLU A 129 5.97 4.45 8.87
N LEU A 130 5.78 4.76 7.58
CA LEU A 130 6.41 5.91 6.94
C LEU A 130 6.02 7.23 7.63
N SER A 131 4.74 7.42 7.95
CA SER A 131 4.26 8.61 8.70
C SER A 131 4.96 8.75 10.05
N LEU A 132 5.06 7.67 10.82
CA LEU A 132 5.73 7.66 12.13
C LEU A 132 7.23 7.96 12.02
N ARG A 133 7.93 7.29 11.10
CA ARG A 133 9.38 7.38 10.94
C ARG A 133 9.82 8.70 10.34
N LEU A 134 9.04 9.25 9.41
CA LEU A 134 9.34 10.50 8.71
C LEU A 134 8.67 11.74 9.35
N ARG A 135 7.75 11.51 10.30
CA ARG A 135 6.95 12.54 11.01
C ARG A 135 6.16 13.42 10.03
N ILE A 136 5.42 12.78 9.13
CA ILE A 136 4.60 13.43 8.10
C ILE A 136 3.15 13.00 8.28
N GLY A 137 2.25 13.98 8.42
CA GLY A 137 0.82 13.73 8.65
C GLY A 137 0.51 13.09 10.01
N ASP A 138 -0.79 12.95 10.30
CA ASP A 138 -1.26 12.13 11.41
C ASP A 138 -1.21 10.64 11.00
N PRO A 139 -0.49 9.76 11.73
CA PRO A 139 -0.31 8.36 11.32
C PRO A 139 -1.60 7.57 11.19
N ASP A 140 -2.61 7.88 11.99
CA ASP A 140 -3.88 7.16 11.99
C ASP A 140 -4.78 7.66 10.84
N LEU A 141 -4.70 8.95 10.51
CA LEU A 141 -5.31 9.49 9.29
C LEU A 141 -4.64 8.90 8.03
N VAL A 142 -3.30 8.86 7.99
CA VAL A 142 -2.50 8.28 6.89
C VAL A 142 -2.88 6.82 6.69
N PHE A 143 -2.92 6.06 7.78
CA PHE A 143 -3.34 4.66 7.76
C PHE A 143 -4.71 4.49 7.11
N THR A 144 -5.70 5.27 7.55
CA THR A 144 -7.08 5.13 7.08
C THR A 144 -7.21 5.52 5.61
N SER A 145 -6.58 6.62 5.18
CA SER A 145 -6.56 7.01 3.77
C SER A 145 -5.89 5.97 2.88
N ALA A 146 -4.74 5.43 3.31
CA ALA A 146 -4.05 4.35 2.61
C ALA A 146 -4.89 3.06 2.57
N LEU A 147 -5.62 2.74 3.63
CA LEU A 147 -6.51 1.58 3.65
C LEU A 147 -7.67 1.73 2.66
N LEU A 148 -8.16 2.95 2.46
CA LEU A 148 -9.32 3.23 1.61
C LEU A 148 -8.97 3.66 0.18
N HIS A 149 -7.68 3.84 -0.14
CA HIS A 149 -7.23 4.47 -1.40
C HIS A 149 -7.82 3.81 -2.65
N ASP A 150 -7.95 2.48 -2.58
CA ASP A 150 -8.34 1.62 -3.70
C ASP A 150 -9.77 1.07 -3.58
N PHE A 151 -10.55 1.49 -2.58
CA PHE A 151 -11.89 0.94 -2.32
C PHE A 151 -12.89 1.22 -3.44
N GLY A 152 -12.64 2.22 -4.29
CA GLY A 152 -13.43 2.43 -5.50
C GLY A 152 -13.43 1.23 -6.44
N LYS A 153 -12.31 0.47 -6.49
CA LYS A 153 -12.19 -0.73 -7.34
C LYS A 153 -13.20 -1.81 -6.96
N LEU A 154 -13.56 -1.93 -5.67
CA LEU A 154 -14.58 -2.87 -5.22
C LEU A 154 -15.94 -2.63 -5.88
N ILE A 155 -16.30 -1.38 -6.13
CA ILE A 155 -17.57 -1.08 -6.81
C ILE A 155 -17.53 -1.56 -8.26
N PHE A 156 -16.41 -1.39 -8.96
CA PHE A 156 -16.26 -1.93 -10.32
C PHE A 156 -16.31 -3.46 -10.32
N MET A 157 -15.61 -4.11 -9.39
CA MET A 157 -15.57 -5.57 -9.27
C MET A 157 -16.94 -6.18 -8.92
N VAL A 158 -17.71 -5.52 -8.06
CA VAL A 158 -19.01 -6.03 -7.59
C VAL A 158 -20.14 -5.71 -8.58
N HIS A 159 -20.16 -4.51 -9.17
CA HIS A 159 -21.28 -4.06 -10.00
C HIS A 159 -21.04 -4.17 -11.51
N PHE A 160 -19.78 -4.20 -11.95
CA PHE A 160 -19.38 -4.23 -13.36
C PHE A 160 -18.26 -5.25 -13.63
N PRO A 161 -18.35 -6.50 -13.12
CA PRO A 161 -17.22 -7.45 -13.13
C PRO A 161 -16.68 -7.73 -14.53
N LYS A 162 -17.54 -7.87 -15.54
CA LYS A 162 -17.13 -8.20 -16.92
C LYS A 162 -16.39 -7.04 -17.57
N GLU A 163 -16.94 -5.83 -17.46
CA GLU A 163 -16.33 -4.62 -17.99
C GLU A 163 -15.03 -4.30 -17.27
N TYR A 164 -14.97 -4.51 -15.96
CA TYR A 164 -13.76 -4.26 -15.18
C TYR A 164 -12.66 -5.28 -15.51
N GLN A 165 -13.01 -6.56 -15.72
CA GLN A 165 -12.07 -7.57 -16.21
C GLN A 165 -11.45 -7.16 -17.56
N GLN A 166 -12.23 -6.62 -18.48
CA GLN A 166 -11.71 -6.10 -19.76
C GLN A 166 -10.75 -4.93 -19.57
N VAL A 167 -11.02 -4.05 -18.60
CA VAL A 167 -10.13 -2.94 -18.24
C VAL A 167 -8.81 -3.46 -17.68
N LEU A 168 -8.84 -4.48 -16.81
CA LEU A 168 -7.64 -5.13 -16.25
C LEU A 168 -6.82 -5.84 -17.34
N GLU A 169 -7.46 -6.58 -18.23
CA GLU A 169 -6.80 -7.22 -19.38
C GLU A 169 -6.16 -6.19 -20.31
N GLN A 170 -6.84 -5.06 -20.55
CA GLN A 170 -6.30 -3.97 -21.35
C GLN A 170 -5.11 -3.30 -20.67
N HIS A 171 -5.19 -3.06 -19.35
CA HIS A 171 -4.07 -2.54 -18.55
C HIS A 171 -2.82 -3.40 -18.71
N GLN A 172 -2.97 -4.72 -18.56
CA GLN A 172 -1.88 -5.66 -18.72
C GLN A 172 -1.33 -5.74 -20.15
N ARG A 173 -2.18 -5.56 -21.17
CA ARG A 173 -1.73 -5.61 -22.56
C ARG A 173 -1.04 -4.32 -23.01
N GLU A 174 -1.62 -3.18 -22.66
CA GLU A 174 -1.26 -1.87 -23.19
C GLU A 174 -0.36 -1.07 -22.25
N GLN A 175 -0.24 -1.50 -20.99
CA GLN A 175 0.65 -0.90 -20.01
C GLN A 175 0.31 0.60 -19.77
N VAL A 176 -0.98 0.94 -19.85
CA VAL A 176 -1.55 2.28 -19.61
C VAL A 176 -2.01 2.36 -18.16
N PRO A 177 -1.84 3.49 -17.44
CA PRO A 177 -2.31 3.61 -16.05
C PRO A 177 -3.78 3.19 -15.87
N LEU A 178 -4.04 2.37 -14.86
CA LEU A 178 -5.35 1.73 -14.66
C LEU A 178 -6.48 2.76 -14.52
N HIS A 179 -6.24 3.86 -13.79
CA HIS A 179 -7.23 4.93 -13.58
C HIS A 179 -7.62 5.65 -14.89
N GLU A 180 -6.71 5.73 -15.88
CA GLU A 180 -7.04 6.30 -17.20
C GLU A 180 -7.98 5.38 -17.98
N LEU A 181 -7.73 4.06 -17.95
CA LEU A 181 -8.58 3.07 -18.60
C LEU A 181 -9.96 2.97 -17.94
N GLU A 182 -10.02 3.07 -16.62
CA GLU A 182 -11.28 3.17 -15.87
C GLU A 182 -12.06 4.42 -16.29
N THR A 183 -11.42 5.58 -16.33
CA THR A 183 -12.05 6.84 -16.79
C THR A 183 -12.56 6.69 -18.21
N ALA A 184 -11.80 6.08 -19.12
CA ALA A 184 -12.22 5.85 -20.50
C ALA A 184 -13.43 4.90 -20.60
N CYS A 185 -13.49 3.86 -19.74
CA CYS A 185 -14.55 2.84 -19.78
C CYS A 185 -15.84 3.27 -19.06
N PHE A 186 -15.70 3.95 -17.92
CA PHE A 186 -16.76 4.23 -16.95
C PHE A 186 -17.10 5.72 -16.82
N GLY A 187 -16.21 6.61 -17.26
CA GLY A 187 -16.33 8.07 -17.08
C GLY A 187 -15.83 8.59 -15.73
N ILE A 188 -15.36 7.70 -14.86
CA ILE A 188 -14.83 7.98 -13.52
C ILE A 188 -13.81 6.90 -13.16
N ASP A 189 -12.75 7.25 -12.43
CA ASP A 189 -11.76 6.30 -11.92
C ASP A 189 -12.05 5.83 -10.47
N HIS A 190 -11.28 4.86 -9.99
CA HIS A 190 -11.43 4.32 -8.64
C HIS A 190 -11.07 5.32 -7.53
N ALA A 191 -10.19 6.29 -7.78
CA ALA A 191 -9.82 7.28 -6.78
C ALA A 191 -10.96 8.27 -6.53
N GLN A 192 -11.58 8.75 -7.61
CA GLN A 192 -12.79 9.58 -7.59
C GLN A 192 -13.96 8.81 -6.97
N LEU A 193 -14.10 7.52 -7.28
CA LEU A 193 -15.13 6.66 -6.70
C LEU A 193 -14.89 6.42 -5.20
N GLY A 194 -13.65 6.19 -4.79
CA GLY A 194 -13.23 6.10 -3.39
C GLY A 194 -13.57 7.35 -2.60
N ARG A 195 -13.40 8.54 -3.20
CA ARG A 195 -13.87 9.80 -2.62
C ARG A 195 -15.37 9.82 -2.39
N MET A 196 -16.18 9.42 -3.37
CA MET A 196 -17.64 9.38 -3.20
C MET A 196 -18.07 8.44 -2.06
N ILE A 197 -17.37 7.33 -1.89
CA ILE A 197 -17.57 6.39 -0.77
C ILE A 197 -17.23 7.09 0.56
N CYS A 198 -16.08 7.79 0.62
CA CYS A 198 -15.68 8.53 1.81
C CYS A 198 -16.69 9.62 2.20
N ASP A 199 -17.19 10.38 1.21
CA ASP A 199 -18.19 11.42 1.42
C ASP A 199 -19.52 10.83 1.92
N LYS A 200 -19.94 9.68 1.38
CA LYS A 200 -21.13 8.96 1.84
C LYS A 200 -21.02 8.54 3.31
N TRP A 201 -19.86 8.06 3.73
CA TRP A 201 -19.59 7.70 5.12
C TRP A 201 -19.19 8.89 6.00
N GLN A 202 -19.24 10.12 5.46
CA GLN A 202 -18.96 11.35 6.16
C GLN A 202 -17.55 11.41 6.77
N PHE A 203 -16.57 10.81 6.09
CA PHE A 203 -15.18 10.89 6.52
C PHE A 203 -14.63 12.32 6.44
N PRO A 204 -13.59 12.64 7.25
CA PRO A 204 -12.93 13.94 7.18
C PRO A 204 -12.50 14.26 5.76
N ARG A 205 -12.69 15.53 5.36
CA ARG A 205 -12.35 15.99 4.01
C ARG A 205 -10.88 15.70 3.65
N GLU A 206 -9.97 15.84 4.60
CA GLU A 206 -8.54 15.54 4.39
C GLU A 206 -8.30 14.09 3.98
N LEU A 207 -8.99 13.13 4.63
CA LEU A 207 -8.92 11.71 4.26
C LEU A 207 -9.46 11.49 2.84
N ALA A 208 -10.63 12.08 2.56
CA ALA A 208 -11.32 11.91 1.29
C ALA A 208 -10.55 12.56 0.12
N ASP A 209 -9.96 13.74 0.34
CA ASP A 209 -9.10 14.43 -0.62
C ASP A 209 -7.85 13.59 -0.93
N ALA A 210 -7.26 12.92 0.07
CA ALA A 210 -6.11 12.06 -0.18
C ALA A 210 -6.45 10.77 -0.93
N VAL A 211 -7.57 10.11 -0.62
CA VAL A 211 -8.09 8.98 -1.41
C VAL A 211 -8.30 9.40 -2.86
N SER A 212 -8.83 10.60 -3.12
CA SER A 212 -9.05 11.09 -4.49
C SER A 212 -7.78 11.43 -5.26
N ASN A 213 -6.66 11.70 -4.59
CA ASN A 213 -5.46 12.26 -5.19
C ASN A 213 -4.24 11.35 -5.04
N HIS A 214 -4.41 10.08 -4.67
CA HIS A 214 -3.29 9.17 -4.42
C HIS A 214 -2.43 8.86 -5.67
N HIS A 215 -2.95 9.09 -6.89
CA HIS A 215 -2.19 9.06 -8.14
C HIS A 215 -1.53 10.40 -8.51
N ASN A 216 -1.91 11.50 -7.85
CA ASN A 216 -1.54 12.87 -8.22
C ASN A 216 -0.51 13.47 -7.24
N MET A 217 0.72 12.94 -7.27
CA MET A 217 1.80 13.48 -6.44
C MET A 217 2.31 14.82 -7.00
N ALA A 218 2.37 15.84 -6.15
CA ALA A 218 2.95 17.12 -6.51
C ALA A 218 4.48 17.07 -6.40
N PRO A 219 5.25 17.49 -7.42
CA PRO A 219 6.71 17.51 -7.34
C PRO A 219 7.23 18.38 -6.19
N GLY A 220 8.22 17.87 -5.44
CA GLY A 220 9.04 18.66 -4.52
C GLY A 220 8.39 18.99 -3.17
N GLN A 221 7.19 18.49 -2.87
CA GLN A 221 6.59 18.61 -1.54
C GLN A 221 6.37 17.23 -0.97
N LYS A 222 6.90 16.98 0.23
CA LYS A 222 6.54 15.79 1.02
C LYS A 222 5.17 16.03 1.64
N SER A 223 4.22 15.19 1.30
CA SER A 223 2.84 15.31 1.72
C SER A 223 2.32 13.99 2.24
N PHE A 224 1.15 14.08 2.85
CA PHE A 224 0.33 12.95 3.21
C PHE A 224 0.09 11.97 2.05
N ILE A 225 -0.04 12.50 0.83
CA ILE A 225 -0.30 11.74 -0.40
C ILE A 225 0.93 10.93 -0.81
N ASP A 226 2.14 11.52 -0.70
CA ASP A 226 3.39 10.82 -1.07
C ASP A 226 3.63 9.58 -0.21
N LEU A 227 3.21 9.60 1.06
CA LEU A 227 3.29 8.43 1.92
C LEU A 227 2.41 7.29 1.40
N ILE A 228 1.21 7.61 0.93
CA ILE A 228 0.26 6.62 0.40
C ILE A 228 0.80 6.07 -0.92
N SER A 229 1.23 6.92 -1.85
CA SER A 229 1.76 6.49 -3.15
C SER A 229 3.05 5.68 -3.01
N SER A 230 3.95 6.06 -2.11
CA SER A 230 5.14 5.25 -1.77
C SER A 230 4.76 3.91 -1.15
N ALA A 231 3.76 3.90 -0.25
CA ALA A 231 3.33 2.69 0.42
C ALA A 231 2.65 1.70 -0.53
N ASP A 232 1.85 2.20 -1.47
CA ASP A 232 1.26 1.42 -2.57
C ASP A 232 2.35 0.73 -3.38
N ALA A 233 3.34 1.49 -3.86
CA ALA A 233 4.49 0.94 -4.57
C ALA A 233 5.28 -0.10 -3.75
N ILE A 234 5.51 0.14 -2.46
CA ILE A 234 6.17 -0.83 -1.57
C ILE A 234 5.33 -2.10 -1.41
N SER A 235 4.01 -1.99 -1.29
CA SER A 235 3.10 -3.15 -1.20
C SER A 235 3.19 -4.02 -2.45
N LEU A 236 3.15 -3.39 -3.64
CA LEU A 236 3.31 -4.07 -4.92
C LEU A 236 4.68 -4.77 -5.02
N ILE A 237 5.76 -4.08 -4.64
CA ILE A 237 7.11 -4.66 -4.61
C ILE A 237 7.23 -5.78 -3.58
N ALA A 238 6.51 -5.70 -2.45
CA ALA A 238 6.52 -6.75 -1.44
C ALA A 238 5.81 -8.02 -1.90
N GLY A 239 4.93 -7.92 -2.91
CA GLY A 239 4.11 -9.01 -3.43
C GLY A 239 2.95 -9.36 -2.50
N THR A 240 2.41 -8.38 -1.75
CA THR A 240 1.39 -8.63 -0.72
C THR A 240 0.01 -8.18 -1.19
N GLY A 241 -0.74 -9.11 -1.77
CA GLY A 241 -2.00 -8.81 -2.45
C GLY A 241 -1.79 -8.20 -3.83
N PHE A 242 -2.89 -7.80 -4.48
CA PHE A 242 -2.86 -7.20 -5.80
C PHE A 242 -4.07 -6.27 -5.98
N GLY A 243 -3.81 -5.00 -6.28
CA GLY A 243 -4.83 -3.98 -6.51
C GLY A 243 -5.31 -3.88 -7.96
N GLY A 244 -4.96 -4.84 -8.83
CA GLY A 244 -5.30 -4.79 -10.26
C GLY A 244 -4.28 -4.05 -11.14
N SER A 245 -3.36 -3.29 -10.55
CA SER A 245 -2.28 -2.62 -11.29
C SER A 245 -0.91 -3.17 -10.93
N ASN A 246 -0.10 -3.39 -11.95
CA ASN A 246 1.30 -3.84 -11.82
C ASN A 246 2.29 -2.74 -12.24
N LEU A 247 1.79 -1.51 -12.40
CA LEU A 247 2.54 -0.35 -12.81
C LEU A 247 2.98 0.45 -11.59
N ILE A 248 4.27 0.74 -11.49
CA ILE A 248 4.85 1.60 -10.45
C ILE A 248 5.44 2.84 -11.11
N SER A 249 4.88 4.01 -10.79
CA SER A 249 5.49 5.27 -11.21
C SER A 249 6.84 5.47 -10.52
N VAL A 250 7.87 5.90 -11.24
CA VAL A 250 9.18 6.15 -10.60
C VAL A 250 9.15 7.30 -9.60
N HIS A 251 8.17 8.18 -9.77
CA HIS A 251 7.99 9.35 -8.92
C HIS A 251 7.46 9.00 -7.53
N CYS A 252 6.96 7.77 -7.32
CA CYS A 252 6.38 7.36 -6.03
C CYS A 252 7.35 7.52 -4.87
N PHE A 253 8.65 7.33 -5.11
CA PHE A 253 9.70 7.48 -4.09
C PHE A 253 10.44 8.82 -4.16
N GLU A 254 10.23 9.63 -5.21
CA GLU A 254 11.05 10.81 -5.49
C GLU A 254 11.01 11.82 -4.35
N ASN A 255 9.80 12.19 -3.93
CA ASN A 255 9.63 13.17 -2.86
C ASN A 255 10.18 12.68 -1.52
N LEU A 256 10.05 11.38 -1.21
CA LEU A 256 10.61 10.80 0.01
C LEU A 256 12.13 10.77 -0.03
N LEU A 257 12.73 10.26 -1.10
CA LEU A 257 14.19 10.16 -1.24
C LEU A 257 14.85 11.54 -1.24
N ARG A 258 14.29 12.51 -1.98
CA ARG A 258 14.77 13.92 -1.97
C ARG A 258 14.68 14.57 -0.60
N SER A 259 13.76 14.12 0.25
CA SER A 259 13.61 14.61 1.63
C SER A 259 14.59 13.96 2.63
N GLY A 260 15.45 13.04 2.18
CA GLY A 260 16.41 12.33 3.01
C GLY A 260 15.89 11.02 3.60
N CYS A 261 14.77 10.48 3.10
CA CYS A 261 14.32 9.14 3.48
C CYS A 261 15.38 8.11 3.06
N PRO A 262 15.92 7.29 3.99
CA PRO A 262 16.96 6.34 3.65
C PRO A 262 16.39 5.16 2.87
N VAL A 263 17.05 4.75 1.79
CA VAL A 263 16.67 3.56 1.00
C VAL A 263 16.55 2.30 1.87
N SER A 264 17.38 2.20 2.92
CA SER A 264 17.32 1.09 3.88
C SER A 264 15.97 0.99 4.59
N LEU A 265 15.27 2.11 4.83
CA LEU A 265 13.92 2.09 5.40
C LEU A 265 12.91 1.49 4.41
N LEU A 266 12.99 1.84 3.12
CA LEU A 266 12.12 1.27 2.10
C LEU A 266 12.31 -0.25 1.98
N LEU A 267 13.57 -0.71 1.99
CA LEU A 267 13.91 -2.13 1.98
C LEU A 267 13.44 -2.85 3.27
N GLU A 268 13.62 -2.23 4.44
CA GLU A 268 13.11 -2.72 5.73
C GLU A 268 11.59 -2.91 5.68
N LEU A 269 10.86 -1.94 5.10
CA LEU A 269 9.41 -1.97 4.97
C LEU A 269 8.95 -3.09 4.03
N ILE A 270 9.62 -3.31 2.89
CA ILE A 270 9.30 -4.44 2.00
C ILE A 270 9.40 -5.77 2.73
N ASP A 271 10.52 -6.02 3.41
CA ASP A 271 10.74 -7.28 4.11
C ASP A 271 9.76 -7.46 5.28
N THR A 272 9.52 -6.39 6.05
CA THR A 272 8.58 -6.39 7.18
C THR A 272 7.15 -6.62 6.71
N THR A 273 6.75 -6.02 5.60
CA THR A 273 5.42 -6.21 4.99
C THR A 273 5.23 -7.66 4.57
N ARG A 274 6.19 -8.22 3.83
CA ARG A 274 6.13 -9.62 3.38
C ARG A 274 5.98 -10.59 4.54
N ARG A 275 6.82 -10.45 5.57
CA ARG A 275 6.73 -11.30 6.78
C ARG A 275 5.42 -11.13 7.53
N SER A 276 4.90 -9.91 7.60
CA SER A 276 3.66 -9.61 8.31
C SER A 276 2.45 -10.16 7.58
N MET A 277 2.37 -9.99 6.26
CA MET A 277 1.20 -10.37 5.49
C MET A 277 1.04 -11.88 5.38
N VAL A 278 2.13 -12.66 5.34
CA VAL A 278 2.08 -14.13 5.48
C VAL A 278 1.42 -14.56 6.80
N ALA A 279 1.68 -13.84 7.90
CA ALA A 279 1.04 -14.13 9.19
C ALA A 279 -0.43 -13.66 9.26
N ILE A 280 -0.83 -12.76 8.37
CA ILE A 280 -2.19 -12.22 8.21
C ILE A 280 -2.88 -12.90 6.99
N ASP A 281 -2.41 -14.05 6.48
CA ASP A 281 -2.91 -14.66 5.23
C ASP A 281 -3.97 -15.77 5.42
N ASP A 282 -4.50 -15.95 6.63
CA ASP A 282 -5.53 -16.96 6.88
C ASP A 282 -6.93 -16.55 6.32
N LYS A 283 -7.23 -16.88 5.06
CA LYS A 283 -8.60 -17.08 4.49
C LYS A 283 -9.70 -16.14 5.03
N PHE A 284 -9.39 -14.85 5.18
CA PHE A 284 -10.15 -13.92 6.02
C PHE A 284 -11.57 -13.60 5.51
N PHE A 285 -11.78 -13.75 4.20
CA PHE A 285 -13.02 -13.37 3.50
C PHE A 285 -13.46 -14.43 2.48
N LEU A 286 -12.79 -15.58 2.46
CA LEU A 286 -13.21 -16.69 1.60
C LEU A 286 -14.27 -17.51 2.36
N PRO A 287 -15.41 -17.84 1.73
CA PRO A 287 -16.35 -18.82 2.30
C PRO A 287 -15.60 -20.10 2.67
N GLU A 288 -16.03 -20.81 3.72
CA GLU A 288 -15.41 -22.10 4.13
C GLU A 288 -15.32 -23.09 2.95
N GLU A 289 -16.20 -23.00 1.97
CA GLU A 289 -16.16 -23.84 0.77
C GLU A 289 -15.04 -23.47 -0.24
N ALA A 290 -14.60 -22.21 -0.29
CA ALA A 290 -13.48 -21.77 -1.14
C ALA A 290 -12.11 -22.07 -0.50
N ALA A 291 -12.09 -22.53 0.75
CA ALA A 291 -10.90 -22.90 1.51
C ALA A 291 -10.28 -24.26 1.12
N ILE A 292 -10.75 -24.93 0.06
CA ILE A 292 -10.39 -26.33 -0.24
C ILE A 292 -9.09 -26.43 -1.08
N ILE A 293 -8.56 -25.34 -1.63
CA ILE A 293 -7.35 -25.38 -2.48
C ILE A 293 -6.10 -25.09 -1.62
N SER A 294 -5.09 -25.96 -1.74
CA SER A 294 -3.84 -25.99 -0.96
C SER A 294 -3.01 -24.70 -1.10
N PRO A 295 -2.40 -24.14 -0.03
CA PRO A 295 -1.46 -23.02 -0.11
C PRO A 295 -0.31 -23.23 -1.12
N GLU A 296 0.07 -24.49 -1.35
CA GLU A 296 1.17 -24.89 -2.26
C GLU A 296 0.79 -24.71 -3.74
N ASP A 297 -0.48 -24.88 -4.11
CA ASP A 297 -0.96 -24.62 -5.48
C ASP A 297 -1.05 -23.11 -5.80
N TRP A 298 -1.07 -22.25 -4.77
CA TRP A 298 -1.24 -20.80 -4.91
C TRP A 298 0.08 -20.02 -4.89
N SER A 299 1.07 -20.44 -4.09
CA SER A 299 2.41 -19.83 -4.09
C SER A 299 3.11 -19.93 -5.45
N ASP A 300 2.83 -20.99 -6.20
CA ASP A 300 3.40 -21.24 -7.53
C ASP A 300 2.77 -20.37 -8.63
N ARG A 301 1.58 -19.79 -8.38
CA ARG A 301 0.86 -18.88 -9.31
C ARG A 301 1.14 -17.39 -9.06
N ILE A 302 1.90 -17.07 -8.01
CA ILE A 302 2.38 -15.72 -7.69
C ILE A 302 3.87 -15.84 -7.34
N SER A 303 4.66 -16.25 -8.34
CA SER A 303 6.10 -16.43 -8.22
C SER A 303 6.84 -15.17 -8.71
N ILE A 304 6.60 -14.03 -8.06
CA ILE A 304 7.57 -12.95 -8.24
C ILE A 304 8.86 -13.46 -7.56
N ASP A 305 9.99 -13.50 -8.27
CA ASP A 305 11.30 -13.71 -7.64
C ASP A 305 11.68 -12.41 -6.91
N VAL A 306 10.94 -12.11 -5.83
CA VAL A 306 10.78 -10.77 -5.25
C VAL A 306 12.08 -10.22 -4.67
N ARG A 307 13.09 -11.04 -4.41
CA ARG A 307 14.34 -10.56 -3.80
C ARG A 307 15.26 -9.89 -4.81
N ASP A 308 15.49 -10.52 -5.96
CA ASP A 308 16.36 -9.94 -6.98
C ASP A 308 15.64 -8.82 -7.75
N ASP A 309 14.31 -8.92 -7.94
CA ASP A 309 13.53 -7.90 -8.62
C ASP A 309 13.19 -6.69 -7.73
N ALA A 310 12.90 -6.84 -6.43
CA ALA A 310 12.67 -5.67 -5.56
C ALA A 310 13.92 -4.81 -5.41
N VAL A 311 15.09 -5.44 -5.27
CA VAL A 311 16.38 -4.74 -5.23
C VAL A 311 16.64 -4.10 -6.59
N ARG A 312 16.44 -4.80 -7.72
CA ARG A 312 16.60 -4.20 -9.07
C ARG A 312 15.63 -3.06 -9.33
N VAL A 313 14.36 -3.18 -8.95
CA VAL A 313 13.32 -2.16 -9.13
C VAL A 313 13.64 -0.95 -8.27
N ILE A 314 13.86 -1.10 -6.96
CA ILE A 314 14.25 0.03 -6.10
C ILE A 314 15.57 0.63 -6.56
N THR A 315 16.55 -0.19 -6.95
CA THR A 315 17.84 0.32 -7.43
C THR A 315 17.66 1.12 -8.71
N THR A 316 16.93 0.60 -9.69
CA THR A 316 16.62 1.31 -10.96
C THR A 316 15.83 2.59 -10.72
N LEU A 317 14.89 2.57 -9.78
CA LEU A 317 14.08 3.71 -9.36
C LEU A 317 14.94 4.77 -8.66
N VAL A 318 15.77 4.38 -7.69
CA VAL A 318 16.72 5.25 -6.98
C VAL A 318 17.72 5.87 -7.95
N ILE A 319 18.24 5.08 -8.91
CA ILE A 319 19.15 5.54 -9.96
C ILE A 319 18.47 6.60 -10.84
N SER A 320 17.24 6.34 -11.27
CA SER A 320 16.48 7.23 -12.18
C SER A 320 16.07 8.53 -11.49
N VAL A 321 15.64 8.46 -10.23
CA VAL A 321 15.17 9.59 -9.42
C VAL A 321 16.32 10.49 -8.94
N LEU A 322 17.43 9.89 -8.50
CA LEU A 322 18.57 10.63 -7.93
C LEU A 322 19.62 11.01 -8.98
N GLY A 323 19.44 10.63 -10.24
CA GLY A 323 20.33 11.01 -11.34
C GLY A 323 21.71 10.37 -11.28
N LEU A 324 21.79 9.16 -10.73
CA LEU A 324 23.03 8.49 -10.37
C LEU A 324 23.58 7.67 -11.55
N GLN A 325 24.89 7.73 -11.83
CA GLN A 325 25.52 6.89 -12.87
C GLN A 325 25.80 5.48 -12.34
N VAL A 326 25.39 4.46 -13.10
CA VAL A 326 25.64 3.04 -12.81
C VAL A 326 26.93 2.60 -13.48
N LEU A 327 27.88 2.09 -12.68
CA LEU A 327 29.02 1.32 -13.19
C LEU A 327 28.79 -0.14 -12.79
N SER A 328 28.54 -1.03 -13.75
CA SER A 328 28.34 -2.45 -13.46
C SER A 328 29.65 -3.21 -13.38
N GLU A 329 29.81 -4.06 -12.36
CA GLU A 329 30.61 -5.30 -12.43
C GLU A 329 29.95 -6.38 -11.53
N GLY A 330 29.22 -7.33 -12.13
CA GLY A 330 28.66 -8.51 -11.46
C GLY A 330 27.47 -8.24 -10.51
N GLU A 331 27.36 -9.03 -9.43
CA GLU A 331 26.25 -9.02 -8.44
C GLU A 331 26.18 -7.77 -7.54
N ARG A 332 26.93 -6.70 -7.86
CA ARG A 332 27.04 -5.48 -7.05
C ARG A 332 26.72 -4.26 -7.90
N VAL A 333 25.76 -3.44 -7.44
CA VAL A 333 25.44 -2.16 -8.09
C VAL A 333 26.21 -1.05 -7.40
N VAL A 334 26.99 -0.30 -8.17
CA VAL A 334 27.83 0.82 -7.73
C VAL A 334 27.35 2.13 -8.35
N VAL A 335 27.34 3.20 -7.57
CA VAL A 335 26.77 4.49 -7.93
C VAL A 335 27.76 5.65 -7.67
N LEU A 336 27.89 6.58 -8.62
CA LEU A 336 28.73 7.79 -8.57
C LEU A 336 27.95 9.08 -8.25
N ASP A 337 28.55 9.98 -7.46
CA ASP A 337 28.12 11.37 -7.20
C ASP A 337 29.08 12.32 -7.95
N GLN A 338 28.59 13.31 -8.74
CA GLN A 338 29.47 14.18 -9.58
C GLN A 338 29.55 15.64 -9.14
N GLU A 339 30.31 15.92 -8.09
CA GLU A 339 31.12 17.14 -8.11
C GLU A 339 32.60 16.77 -7.96
N PRO A 340 33.48 17.17 -8.91
CA PRO A 340 34.91 16.97 -8.76
C PRO A 340 35.43 17.97 -7.71
N PRO A 341 36.35 17.58 -6.81
CA PRO A 341 36.95 18.55 -5.90
C PRO A 341 37.83 19.51 -6.70
N ALA A 342 37.59 20.81 -6.48
CA ALA A 342 38.56 21.83 -6.81
C ALA A 342 39.84 21.57 -5.99
N SER A 343 40.87 21.07 -6.68
CA SER A 343 42.24 20.87 -6.22
C SER A 343 42.47 19.91 -5.03
N ASN A 344 43.24 18.86 -5.35
CA ASN A 344 43.96 17.92 -4.47
C ASN A 344 43.15 16.83 -3.74
N GLY A 345 43.17 15.62 -4.31
CA GLY A 345 42.97 14.34 -3.62
C GLY A 345 41.70 13.61 -4.04
N ASP A 346 41.85 12.58 -4.88
CA ASP A 346 40.79 11.68 -5.35
C ASP A 346 39.89 11.17 -4.20
N GLN A 347 38.59 11.48 -4.23
CA GLN A 347 37.58 10.83 -3.42
C GLN A 347 36.37 10.50 -4.28
N THR A 348 36.11 9.22 -4.49
CA THR A 348 34.93 8.70 -5.18
C THR A 348 34.01 8.07 -4.13
N ARG A 349 32.73 8.46 -4.10
CA ARG A 349 31.71 7.86 -3.23
C ARG A 349 31.13 6.61 -3.91
N TYR A 350 30.91 5.54 -3.13
CA TYR A 350 30.37 4.27 -3.59
C TYR A 350 29.14 3.91 -2.74
N ILE A 351 28.14 3.22 -3.28
CA ILE A 351 26.98 2.72 -2.50
C ILE A 351 26.88 1.22 -2.75
N ASP A 352 27.00 0.41 -1.69
CA ASP A 352 26.77 -1.05 -1.75
C ASP A 352 25.34 -1.35 -1.30
N ILE A 353 24.49 -1.66 -2.29
CA ILE A 353 23.05 -1.87 -2.09
C ILE A 353 22.74 -3.29 -1.55
N SER A 354 23.69 -4.22 -1.63
CA SER A 354 23.50 -5.62 -1.22
C SER A 354 23.54 -5.84 0.30
N SER A 355 24.08 -4.87 1.06
CA SER A 355 24.45 -5.08 2.47
C SER A 355 23.78 -4.11 3.46
N THR A 356 22.82 -3.29 3.02
CA THR A 356 22.13 -2.26 3.85
C THR A 356 23.05 -1.24 4.54
N LYS A 357 24.31 -1.10 4.09
CA LYS A 357 25.32 -0.20 4.70
C LYS A 357 25.77 0.89 3.75
N ILE A 358 25.62 2.15 4.17
CA ILE A 358 26.21 3.32 3.49
C ILE A 358 27.70 3.41 3.80
N SER A 359 28.47 3.78 2.78
CA SER A 359 29.85 3.38 2.65
C SER A 359 30.66 4.35 1.74
N THR A 360 31.30 5.41 2.26
CA THR A 360 32.33 6.25 1.57
C THR A 360 33.83 5.77 1.63
N ARG A 361 34.44 5.31 0.54
CA ARG A 361 35.87 4.90 0.56
C ARG A 361 36.78 6.11 0.29
N GLN A 362 37.36 6.70 1.35
CA GLN A 362 38.73 7.22 1.24
C GLN A 362 39.62 5.98 1.21
N ASP A 363 40.28 5.73 0.08
CA ASP A 363 41.51 4.94 -0.02
C ASP A 363 41.87 4.13 1.24
N ASP A 364 41.65 2.82 1.15
CA ASP A 364 41.94 1.73 2.11
C ASP A 364 41.71 1.94 3.62
N SER A 365 41.10 3.04 4.09
CA SER A 365 41.18 3.44 5.50
C SER A 365 39.89 3.86 6.24
N GLY A 366 38.69 3.77 5.62
CA GLY A 366 37.38 3.76 6.33
C GLY A 366 36.41 4.94 6.06
N TRP A 367 35.16 4.80 6.53
CA TRP A 367 33.94 5.58 6.15
C TRP A 367 33.75 6.94 6.90
N LYS A 368 33.37 8.04 6.22
CA LYS A 368 32.90 9.34 6.76
C LYS A 368 31.97 10.14 5.80
N ASP A 369 30.89 10.73 6.33
CA ASP A 369 29.73 11.29 5.60
C ASP A 369 29.89 12.70 4.96
N SER A 370 29.22 12.93 3.80
CA SER A 370 28.63 14.23 3.35
C SER A 370 27.88 14.07 1.99
N LEU A 371 27.00 15.03 1.64
CA LEU A 371 25.97 15.02 0.56
C LEU A 371 26.30 15.97 -0.62
N ILE A 372 26.03 15.61 -1.90
CA ILE A 372 25.99 16.51 -3.11
C ILE A 372 24.90 16.04 -4.13
N ASN A 373 24.52 16.91 -5.08
CA ASN A 373 23.29 17.00 -5.91
C ASN A 373 23.61 17.19 -7.42
N LEU A 374 22.87 16.57 -8.37
CA LEU A 374 22.96 16.85 -9.83
C LEU A 374 21.66 16.62 -10.65
N PRO A 375 21.43 17.42 -11.72
CA PRO A 375 20.33 17.26 -12.68
C PRO A 375 20.79 16.61 -14.01
N GLY A 376 20.05 15.59 -14.51
CA GLY A 376 20.33 15.03 -15.85
C GLY A 376 19.70 13.68 -16.24
N LEU A 377 18.82 13.08 -15.43
CA LEU A 377 18.26 11.74 -15.68
C LEU A 377 16.71 11.73 -15.65
N GLN A 378 16.09 12.88 -15.92
CA GLN A 378 14.63 13.06 -15.83
C GLN A 378 13.84 12.57 -17.06
N GLN A 379 14.44 11.92 -18.07
CA GLN A 379 13.74 11.69 -19.34
C GLN A 379 13.82 10.27 -19.94
N MET A 380 14.18 9.22 -19.19
CA MET A 380 14.25 7.87 -19.80
C MET A 380 13.44 6.76 -19.14
N ILE A 381 12.89 6.89 -17.93
CA ILE A 381 11.96 5.90 -17.36
C ILE A 381 11.02 6.64 -16.39
N SER A 382 9.78 6.94 -16.79
CA SER A 382 8.75 7.52 -15.89
C SER A 382 8.00 6.45 -15.09
N GLU A 383 8.08 5.20 -15.52
CA GLU A 383 7.26 4.08 -15.05
C GLU A 383 8.03 2.75 -15.11
N VAL A 384 7.85 1.90 -14.09
CA VAL A 384 8.42 0.55 -14.00
C VAL A 384 7.27 -0.44 -13.81
N PHE A 385 7.22 -1.44 -14.70
CA PHE A 385 6.23 -2.51 -14.63
C PHE A 385 6.80 -3.71 -13.87
N ILE A 386 6.06 -4.19 -12.88
CA ILE A 386 6.34 -5.48 -12.24
C ILE A 386 5.56 -6.53 -12.99
N THR A 387 6.19 -7.61 -13.44
CA THR A 387 5.46 -8.75 -13.99
C THR A 387 4.97 -9.61 -12.82
N PRO A 388 3.65 -9.75 -12.56
CA PRO A 388 3.19 -10.75 -11.62
C PRO A 388 3.41 -12.10 -12.28
N ALA A 389 4.29 -12.96 -11.76
CA ALA A 389 4.40 -14.28 -12.35
C ALA A 389 3.13 -15.07 -12.03
N GLY A 390 2.38 -15.45 -13.07
CA GLY A 390 1.32 -16.45 -12.96
C GLY A 390 -0.12 -15.94 -12.95
N VAL A 391 -0.39 -14.68 -13.31
CA VAL A 391 -1.76 -14.28 -13.69
C VAL A 391 -2.04 -14.77 -15.11
N LEU A 392 -2.35 -16.07 -15.18
CA LEU A 392 -3.06 -16.82 -16.22
C LEU A 392 -2.29 -17.20 -17.51
N SER A 393 -1.79 -18.44 -17.51
CA SER A 393 -2.08 -19.39 -18.59
C SER A 393 -3.36 -20.17 -18.29
#